data_AF-A0A941MUD6-F1
#
_entry.id   AF-A0A941MUD6-F1
#
_cell.length_a   1.000
_cell.length_b   1.000
_cell.length_c   1.000
_cell.angle_alpha   90.00
_cell.angle_beta   90.00
_cell.angle_gamma   90.00
#
_symmetry.space_group_name_H-M   'P 1'
#
loop_
_entity.id
_entity.type
_entity.pdbx_description
1 polymer ?
#
loop_
_entity_poly.entity_id
_entity_poly.type
_entity_poly.pdbx_seq_one_letter_code
_entity_poly.pdbx_strand_id
1 'polypeptide(L)'
;TYAQVYFSVAGQFDNRYLGLYSVTENVDSDFAASRFAVKQKGVFFKPVTPQLFADLGADWAPYQQMYDPKSKPTDEQKRAITDLCRLATQADDREFANRIGQFIDLPELARYMAVLVYLSEFDGILGPGQNLYLYHHPETQKFVFIPWDLDRAWGQFARASQDQRNQLSIVHPWQGEKWFLERLFQVEEFMTLYRQNLAEFCKTLFVPDRMAQQVDEVAAAIRPALKSEPGVSLDRFELAVAGKPVPPARRGGFGGFGGPGDTQPIKPFAKIRTQSILDQLAGKSQGLQLGSGFGFPPGMGDNRSELAATAGLPFYRLVAGEKTKDLSADEMSQGFAKLFQAWDAEKRGKLSYQQLRTAIEKSFAAAKK
;
A
#
# COMPACT_ATOMS: atom_id res chain seq x y z
N THR A 1 16.20 -11.10 8.55
CA THR A 1 16.65 -11.89 9.72
C THR A 1 15.44 -12.33 10.51
N TYR A 2 15.46 -13.51 11.12
CA TYR A 2 14.37 -14.01 11.95
C TYR A 2 14.86 -14.30 13.37
N ALA A 3 13.98 -14.16 14.34
CA ALA A 3 14.28 -14.43 15.75
C ALA A 3 13.12 -15.21 16.40
N GLN A 4 13.47 -16.23 17.18
CA GLN A 4 12.54 -16.84 18.13
C GLN A 4 12.56 -15.99 19.39
N VAL A 5 11.41 -15.45 19.78
CA VAL A 5 11.30 -14.54 20.92
C VAL A 5 10.76 -15.30 22.13
N TYR A 6 11.44 -15.15 23.25
CA TYR A 6 11.05 -15.71 24.55
C TYR A 6 10.93 -14.60 25.58
N PHE A 7 10.04 -14.77 26.54
CA PHE A 7 9.80 -13.78 27.59
C PHE A 7 9.65 -14.44 28.95
N SER A 8 10.27 -13.81 29.96
CA SER A 8 10.17 -14.21 31.36
C SER A 8 9.65 -13.04 32.19
N VAL A 9 8.71 -13.35 33.10
CA VAL A 9 8.23 -12.44 34.15
C VAL A 9 8.47 -13.13 35.49
N ALA A 10 9.28 -12.51 36.33
CA ALA A 10 9.58 -13.03 37.65
C ALA A 10 8.28 -13.37 38.41
N GLY A 11 8.14 -14.64 38.81
CA GLY A 11 6.97 -15.14 39.54
C GLY A 11 5.71 -15.41 38.69
N GLN A 12 5.74 -15.25 37.36
CA GLN A 12 4.58 -15.52 36.50
C GLN A 12 4.89 -16.44 35.32
N PHE A 13 5.94 -16.15 34.54
CA PHE A 13 6.30 -16.90 33.35
C PHE A 13 7.80 -17.10 33.30
N ASP A 14 8.25 -18.31 33.00
CA ASP A 14 9.67 -18.59 32.73
C ASP A 14 9.83 -19.03 31.28
N ASN A 15 10.72 -18.35 30.56
CA ASN A 15 11.14 -18.63 29.20
C ASN A 15 9.98 -18.97 28.24
N ARG A 16 8.89 -18.21 28.33
CA ARG A 16 7.68 -18.47 27.53
C ARG A 16 7.94 -18.07 26.08
N TYR A 17 7.81 -19.03 25.17
CA TYR A 17 7.91 -18.77 23.73
C TYR A 17 6.76 -17.86 23.28
N LEU A 18 7.10 -16.73 22.67
CA LEU A 18 6.16 -15.75 22.13
C LEU A 18 5.94 -15.91 20.64
N GLY A 19 6.89 -16.52 19.92
CA GLY A 19 6.75 -16.83 18.51
C GLY A 19 7.98 -16.54 17.68
N LEU A 20 7.85 -16.80 16.38
CA LEU A 20 8.83 -16.45 15.36
C LEU A 20 8.54 -15.03 14.82
N TYR A 21 9.55 -14.17 14.87
CA TYR A 21 9.47 -12.78 14.41
C TYR A 21 10.43 -12.52 13.26
N SER A 22 10.01 -11.69 12.31
CA SER A 22 10.92 -11.03 11.37
C SER A 22 11.54 -9.82 12.05
N VAL A 23 12.87 -9.73 12.00
CA VAL A 23 13.62 -8.56 12.48
C VAL A 23 13.88 -7.64 11.29
N THR A 24 13.31 -6.45 11.36
CA THR A 24 13.38 -5.43 10.30
C THR A 24 14.30 -4.29 10.76
N GLU A 25 15.19 -3.85 9.87
CA GLU A 25 16.06 -2.70 10.10
C GLU A 25 15.22 -1.44 10.31
N ASN A 26 15.55 -0.64 11.32
CA ASN A 26 14.86 0.63 11.57
C ASN A 26 15.32 1.67 10.55
N VAL A 27 14.38 2.39 9.93
CA VAL A 27 14.68 3.44 8.95
C VAL A 27 14.91 4.76 9.69
N ASP A 28 16.16 4.97 10.12
CA ASP A 28 16.59 6.13 10.90
C ASP A 28 17.95 6.71 10.42
N SER A 29 18.60 7.51 11.26
CA SER A 29 19.89 8.12 10.91
C SER A 29 21.02 7.11 10.74
N ASP A 30 20.98 5.98 11.42
CA ASP A 30 22.03 4.96 11.31
C ASP A 30 21.87 4.19 10.00
N PHE A 31 20.62 3.88 9.62
CA PHE A 31 20.31 3.42 8.28
C PHE A 31 20.82 4.41 7.23
N ALA A 32 20.54 5.71 7.37
CA ALA A 32 20.96 6.72 6.40
C ALA A 32 22.48 6.79 6.26
N ALA A 33 23.21 6.83 7.38
CA ALA A 33 24.67 6.87 7.38
C ALA A 33 25.28 5.63 6.71
N SER A 34 24.69 4.45 6.95
CA SER A 34 25.14 3.18 6.39
C SER A 34 24.83 3.04 4.89
N ARG A 35 23.60 3.35 4.45
CA ARG A 35 23.12 3.10 3.08
C ARG A 35 23.44 4.22 2.10
N PHE A 36 23.48 5.46 2.57
CA PHE A 36 23.74 6.63 1.73
C PHE A 36 25.11 7.27 1.98
N ALA A 37 25.91 6.71 2.90
CA ALA A 37 27.25 7.21 3.23
C ALA A 37 27.29 8.70 3.64
N VAL A 38 26.19 9.22 4.19
CA VAL A 38 26.05 10.63 4.57
C VAL A 38 26.58 10.89 5.97
N LYS A 39 27.21 12.06 6.15
CA LYS A 39 27.65 12.56 7.47
C LYS A 39 26.64 13.51 8.11
N GLN A 40 25.88 14.23 7.28
CA GLN A 40 24.85 15.15 7.74
C GLN A 40 23.51 14.42 7.89
N LYS A 41 22.64 14.92 8.76
CA LYS A 41 21.32 14.32 8.97
C LYS A 41 20.33 14.86 7.93
N GLY A 42 19.84 13.97 7.06
CA GLY A 42 18.62 14.21 6.29
C GLY A 42 17.37 14.11 7.17
N VAL A 43 16.19 14.20 6.55
CA VAL A 43 14.91 13.99 7.23
C VAL A 43 14.10 12.90 6.52
N PHE A 44 13.49 12.03 7.32
CA PHE A 44 12.55 11.03 6.83
C PHE A 44 11.12 11.53 7.02
N PHE A 45 10.30 11.31 6.02
CA PHE A 45 8.86 11.49 6.04
C PHE A 45 8.20 10.14 5.81
N LYS A 46 7.10 9.84 6.51
CA LYS A 46 6.30 8.64 6.30
C LYS A 46 4.88 9.03 5.89
N PRO A 47 4.65 9.31 4.59
CA PRO A 47 3.34 9.77 4.15
C PRO A 47 2.26 8.71 4.31
N VAL A 48 1.05 9.19 4.64
CA VAL A 48 -0.20 8.42 4.55
C VAL A 48 -1.21 9.28 3.81
N THR A 49 -1.27 9.11 2.49
CA THR A 49 -2.17 9.85 1.60
C THR A 49 -2.36 9.15 0.26
N PRO A 50 -3.61 9.02 -0.23
CA PRO A 50 -3.84 8.50 -1.57
C PRO A 50 -3.41 9.48 -2.67
N GLN A 51 -3.20 10.76 -2.35
CA GLN A 51 -2.80 11.82 -3.28
C GLN A 51 -1.42 12.35 -2.91
N LEU A 52 -0.39 11.53 -3.13
CA LEU A 52 1.00 11.89 -2.85
C LEU A 52 1.39 13.17 -3.59
N PHE A 53 2.09 14.07 -2.89
CA PHE A 53 2.52 15.40 -3.34
C PHE A 53 1.42 16.42 -3.62
N ALA A 54 0.20 16.20 -3.15
CA ALA A 54 -0.84 17.21 -3.32
C ALA A 54 -0.44 18.49 -2.58
N ASP A 55 -0.64 19.64 -3.22
CA ASP A 55 -0.44 20.94 -2.59
C ASP A 55 -1.53 21.17 -1.55
N LEU A 56 -1.10 21.34 -0.29
CA LEU A 56 -1.96 21.53 0.87
C LEU A 56 -2.05 23.01 1.29
N GLY A 57 -1.55 23.92 0.46
CA GLY A 57 -1.50 25.36 0.73
C GLY A 57 -0.17 25.81 1.35
N ALA A 58 -0.17 27.02 1.91
CA ALA A 58 1.03 27.66 2.45
C ALA A 58 1.40 27.22 3.87
N ASP A 59 0.43 26.70 4.64
CA ASP A 59 0.64 26.33 6.04
C ASP A 59 1.39 25.00 6.17
N TRP A 60 2.35 24.91 7.10
CA TRP A 60 3.12 23.69 7.34
C TRP A 60 2.31 22.57 8.02
N ALA A 61 1.32 22.91 8.85
CA ALA A 61 0.63 21.93 9.69
C ALA A 61 -0.05 20.79 8.91
N PRO A 62 -0.76 21.03 7.79
CA PRO A 62 -1.29 19.96 6.93
C PRO A 62 -0.20 19.02 6.41
N TYR A 63 0.95 19.54 5.95
CA TYR A 63 2.07 18.70 5.50
C TYR A 63 2.65 17.88 6.63
N GLN A 64 2.81 18.46 7.82
CA GLN A 64 3.33 17.73 8.98
C GLN A 64 2.43 16.53 9.34
N GLN A 65 1.11 16.73 9.31
CA GLN A 65 0.16 15.67 9.59
C GLN A 65 0.19 14.58 8.51
N MET A 66 0.25 14.96 7.25
CA MET A 66 0.17 14.02 6.12
C MET A 66 1.47 13.24 5.90
N TYR A 67 2.62 13.89 6.06
CA TYR A 67 3.95 13.34 5.78
C TYR A 67 4.69 12.82 7.00
N ASP A 68 4.20 13.10 8.22
CA ASP A 68 4.69 12.49 9.47
C ASP A 68 6.23 12.44 9.55
N PRO A 69 6.90 13.61 9.67
CA PRO A 69 8.36 13.68 9.71
C PRO A 69 8.90 12.98 10.96
N LYS A 70 9.93 12.14 10.78
CA LYS A 70 10.54 11.33 11.85
C LYS A 70 11.60 12.06 12.67
N SER A 71 11.87 13.31 12.30
CA SER A 71 12.64 14.28 13.07
C SER A 71 12.11 15.68 12.78
N LYS A 72 12.44 16.68 13.62
CA LYS A 72 12.05 18.07 13.37
C LYS A 72 12.73 18.58 12.08
N PRO A 73 11.98 18.89 10.99
CA PRO A 73 12.58 19.39 9.76
C PRO A 73 13.02 20.85 9.92
N THR A 74 14.10 21.22 9.23
CA THR A 74 14.50 22.63 9.06
C THR A 74 13.53 23.35 8.13
N ASP A 75 13.55 24.69 8.11
CA ASP A 75 12.68 25.45 7.20
C ASP A 75 13.01 25.21 5.72
N GLU A 76 14.26 24.89 5.40
CA GLU A 76 14.67 24.47 4.05
C GLU A 76 14.06 23.12 3.67
N GLN A 77 14.07 22.14 4.58
CA GLN A 77 13.48 20.82 4.35
C GLN A 77 11.95 20.88 4.24
N LYS A 78 11.30 21.76 5.02
CA LYS A 78 9.87 22.05 4.86
C LYS A 78 9.60 22.66 3.48
N ARG A 79 10.39 23.65 3.07
CA ARG A 79 10.26 24.25 1.73
C ARG A 79 10.44 23.23 0.62
N ALA A 80 11.43 22.34 0.72
CA ALA A 80 11.69 21.31 -0.29
C ALA A 80 10.47 20.43 -0.56
N ILE A 81 9.78 19.95 0.49
CA ILE A 81 8.57 19.13 0.30
C ILE A 81 7.38 19.96 -0.17
N THR A 82 7.19 21.18 0.33
CA THR A 82 6.07 22.04 -0.13
C THR A 82 6.25 22.50 -1.58
N ASP A 83 7.48 22.77 -2.00
CA ASP A 83 7.79 23.19 -3.37
C ASP A 83 7.67 22.01 -4.33
N LEU A 84 8.03 20.79 -3.92
CA LEU A 84 7.72 19.57 -4.67
C LEU A 84 6.21 19.40 -4.82
N CYS A 85 5.44 19.54 -3.75
CA CYS A 85 3.97 19.44 -3.81
C CYS A 85 3.36 20.49 -4.75
N ARG A 86 3.88 21.73 -4.72
CA ARG A 86 3.44 22.81 -5.61
C ARG A 86 3.82 22.54 -7.06
N LEU A 87 5.06 22.13 -7.34
CA LEU A 87 5.50 21.76 -8.70
C LEU A 87 4.57 20.68 -9.25
N ALA A 88 4.37 19.63 -8.46
CA ALA A 88 3.60 18.50 -8.89
C ALA A 88 2.11 18.87 -9.04
N THR A 89 1.53 19.71 -8.19
CA THR A 89 0.10 20.06 -8.31
C THR A 89 -0.19 21.15 -9.35
N GLN A 90 0.66 22.17 -9.44
CA GLN A 90 0.32 23.43 -10.13
C GLN A 90 1.06 23.66 -11.45
N ALA A 91 2.25 23.07 -11.62
CA ALA A 91 3.03 23.27 -12.85
C ALA A 91 2.36 22.58 -14.03
N ASP A 92 2.52 23.11 -15.25
CA ASP A 92 2.13 22.39 -16.46
C ASP A 92 3.02 21.16 -16.70
N ASP A 93 2.62 20.25 -17.60
CA ASP A 93 3.31 18.97 -17.81
C ASP A 93 4.74 19.14 -18.32
N ARG A 94 5.00 20.19 -19.10
CA ARG A 94 6.34 20.48 -19.60
C ARG A 94 7.24 20.95 -18.47
N GLU A 95 6.76 21.87 -17.63
CA GLU A 95 7.50 22.34 -16.48
C GLU A 95 7.74 21.22 -15.47
N PHE A 96 6.71 20.42 -15.17
CA PHE A 96 6.83 19.26 -14.28
C PHE A 96 7.92 18.30 -14.77
N ALA A 97 7.85 17.86 -16.03
CA ALA A 97 8.81 16.93 -16.60
C ALA A 97 10.25 17.46 -16.55
N ASN A 98 10.45 18.75 -16.80
CA ASN A 98 11.77 19.37 -16.79
C ASN A 98 12.34 19.58 -15.37
N ARG A 99 11.49 19.71 -14.35
CA ARG A 99 11.92 20.10 -13.00
C ARG A 99 11.85 18.98 -11.98
N ILE A 100 11.05 17.93 -12.19
CA ILE A 100 10.84 16.89 -11.18
C ILE A 100 12.15 16.20 -10.74
N GLY A 101 13.10 16.01 -11.65
CA GLY A 101 14.42 15.44 -11.35
C GLY A 101 15.33 16.32 -10.49
N GLN A 102 14.96 17.58 -10.25
CA GLN A 102 15.62 18.47 -9.29
C GLN A 102 15.18 18.16 -7.85
N PHE A 103 13.97 17.63 -7.67
CA PHE A 103 13.40 17.32 -6.36
C PHE A 103 13.50 15.83 -6.01
N ILE A 104 13.40 14.95 -6.99
CA ILE A 104 13.39 13.50 -6.78
C ILE A 104 14.56 12.87 -7.50
N ASP A 105 15.20 11.89 -6.86
CA ASP A 105 16.16 11.01 -7.52
C ASP A 105 15.42 10.06 -8.47
N LEU A 106 15.33 10.42 -9.77
CA LEU A 106 14.58 9.66 -10.77
C LEU A 106 15.14 8.24 -11.00
N PRO A 107 16.47 8.01 -11.08
CA PRO A 107 17.02 6.66 -11.10
C PRO A 107 16.56 5.79 -9.93
N GLU A 108 16.63 6.29 -8.69
CA GLU A 108 16.21 5.51 -7.52
C GLU A 108 14.68 5.32 -7.48
N LEU A 109 13.90 6.33 -7.86
CA LEU A 109 12.45 6.17 -7.98
C LEU A 109 12.06 5.16 -9.07
N ALA A 110 12.75 5.15 -10.21
CA ALA A 110 12.52 4.18 -11.28
C ALA A 110 12.80 2.73 -10.83
N ARG A 111 13.88 2.52 -10.04
CA ARG A 111 14.19 1.22 -9.43
C ARG A 111 13.12 0.80 -8.42
N TYR A 112 12.73 1.72 -7.53
CA TYR A 112 11.68 1.53 -6.54
C TYR A 112 10.36 1.10 -7.20
N MET A 113 9.92 1.83 -8.23
CA MET A 113 8.69 1.53 -8.95
C MET A 113 8.77 0.20 -9.71
N ALA A 114 9.91 -0.11 -10.36
CA ALA A 114 10.09 -1.39 -11.04
C ALA A 114 9.91 -2.59 -10.09
N VAL A 115 10.43 -2.49 -8.85
CA VAL A 115 10.24 -3.52 -7.82
C VAL A 115 8.79 -3.62 -7.36
N LEU A 116 8.14 -2.49 -7.00
CA LEU A 116 6.75 -2.54 -6.50
C LEU A 116 5.77 -3.04 -7.57
N VAL A 117 5.95 -2.63 -8.82
CA VAL A 117 5.12 -3.07 -9.94
C VAL A 117 5.36 -4.54 -10.25
N TYR A 118 6.60 -5.04 -10.14
CA TYR A 118 6.86 -6.47 -10.23
C TYR A 118 6.12 -7.23 -9.12
N LEU A 119 6.20 -6.74 -7.88
CA LEU A 119 5.58 -7.39 -6.72
C LEU A 119 4.05 -7.31 -6.70
N SER A 120 3.43 -6.53 -7.59
CA SER A 120 1.99 -6.19 -7.54
C SER A 120 1.59 -5.76 -6.12
N GLU A 121 2.39 -4.88 -5.54
CA GLU A 121 2.20 -4.34 -4.20
C GLU A 121 1.14 -3.23 -4.28
N PHE A 122 -0.03 -3.44 -3.67
CA PHE A 122 -1.15 -2.48 -3.70
C PHE A 122 -1.46 -1.85 -2.35
N ASP A 123 -0.72 -2.16 -1.30
CA ASP A 123 -0.90 -1.57 0.03
C ASP A 123 -0.07 -0.30 0.25
N GLY A 124 0.75 0.09 -0.73
CA GLY A 124 1.55 1.30 -0.73
C GLY A 124 1.13 2.31 -1.80
N ILE A 125 2.12 2.85 -2.52
CA ILE A 125 1.94 3.95 -3.50
C ILE A 125 1.02 3.61 -4.66
N LEU A 126 0.92 2.33 -5.04
CA LEU A 126 0.03 1.88 -6.12
C LEU A 126 -1.45 1.79 -5.67
N GLY A 127 -1.75 1.93 -4.37
CA GLY A 127 -3.09 1.84 -3.82
C GLY A 127 -3.42 2.98 -2.85
N PRO A 128 -3.55 2.73 -1.53
CA PRO A 128 -3.98 3.75 -0.57
C PRO A 128 -2.94 4.85 -0.32
N GLY A 129 -1.70 4.68 -0.77
CA GLY A 129 -0.63 5.66 -0.62
C GLY A 129 -0.07 5.73 0.80
N GLN A 130 0.57 4.65 1.21
CA GLN A 130 1.26 4.48 2.49
C GLN A 130 2.47 3.56 2.30
N ASN A 131 2.99 2.96 3.38
CA ASN A 131 4.01 1.90 3.31
C ASN A 131 5.28 2.29 2.53
N LEU A 132 5.68 3.55 2.70
CA LEU A 132 6.92 4.10 2.16
C LEU A 132 7.48 5.17 3.09
N TYR A 133 8.80 5.38 3.01
CA TYR A 133 9.45 6.59 3.49
C TYR A 133 9.92 7.44 2.32
N LEU A 134 9.88 8.75 2.50
CA LEU A 134 10.61 9.71 1.68
C LEU A 134 11.79 10.22 2.50
N TYR A 135 13.00 9.98 2.03
CA TYR A 135 14.21 10.51 2.64
C TYR A 135 14.67 11.74 1.86
N HIS A 136 14.69 12.91 2.51
CA HIS A 136 15.29 14.10 1.93
C HIS A 136 16.81 14.07 2.18
N HIS A 137 17.55 13.74 1.12
CA HIS A 137 18.98 13.50 1.19
C HIS A 137 19.74 14.82 1.41
N PRO A 138 20.62 14.91 2.43
CA PRO A 138 21.20 16.18 2.86
C PRO A 138 22.25 16.74 1.89
N GLU A 139 22.87 15.91 1.06
CA GLU A 139 23.90 16.36 0.11
C GLU A 139 23.29 16.67 -1.27
N THR A 140 22.52 15.75 -1.85
CA THR A 140 21.87 15.95 -3.16
C THR A 140 20.63 16.84 -3.10
N GLN A 141 20.06 17.06 -1.92
CA GLN A 141 18.79 17.79 -1.72
C GLN A 141 17.60 17.19 -2.48
N LYS A 142 17.67 15.88 -2.79
CA LYS A 142 16.61 15.14 -3.48
C LYS A 142 15.89 14.18 -2.52
N PHE A 143 14.63 13.91 -2.81
CA PHE A 143 13.85 12.86 -2.17
C PHE A 143 14.19 11.48 -2.77
N VAL A 144 14.45 10.53 -1.89
CA VAL A 144 14.66 9.11 -2.21
C VAL A 144 13.51 8.30 -1.58
N PHE A 145 12.95 7.37 -2.34
CA PHE A 145 11.87 6.50 -1.88
C PHE A 145 12.43 5.22 -1.26
N ILE A 146 11.91 4.86 -0.10
CA ILE A 146 12.33 3.65 0.62
C ILE A 146 11.07 2.82 0.92
N PRO A 147 11.01 1.54 0.54
CA PRO A 147 9.85 0.71 0.80
C PRO A 147 9.72 0.40 2.29
N TRP A 148 8.50 0.25 2.77
CA TRP A 148 8.19 -0.22 4.11
C TRP A 148 7.03 -1.22 4.05
N ASP A 149 6.96 -2.15 5.00
CA ASP A 149 5.79 -3.02 5.19
C ASP A 149 5.29 -3.72 3.91
N LEU A 150 6.16 -4.54 3.31
CA LEU A 150 5.88 -5.29 2.08
C LEU A 150 5.31 -6.69 2.36
N ASP A 151 4.61 -6.89 3.47
CA ASP A 151 3.99 -8.17 3.84
C ASP A 151 2.87 -8.60 2.87
N ARG A 152 2.28 -7.64 2.15
CA ARG A 152 1.25 -7.83 1.11
C ARG A 152 1.76 -7.88 -0.33
N ALA A 153 3.08 -7.91 -0.52
CA ALA A 153 3.74 -8.07 -1.82
C ALA A 153 3.45 -9.45 -2.46
N TRP A 154 4.07 -9.74 -3.61
CA TRP A 154 3.89 -11.00 -4.36
C TRP A 154 2.43 -11.26 -4.77
N GLY A 155 1.74 -10.17 -5.12
CA GLY A 155 0.32 -10.18 -5.44
C GLY A 155 -0.52 -10.77 -4.31
N GLN A 156 -0.19 -10.52 -3.04
CA GLN A 156 -0.97 -11.05 -1.90
C GLN A 156 -2.04 -10.07 -1.41
N PHE A 157 -2.00 -8.78 -1.78
CA PHE A 157 -3.06 -7.86 -1.40
C PHE A 157 -4.33 -8.06 -2.24
N ALA A 158 -5.43 -8.45 -1.61
CA ALA A 158 -6.68 -8.82 -2.29
C ALA A 158 -7.55 -7.60 -2.64
N ARG A 159 -6.95 -6.57 -3.25
CA ARG A 159 -7.67 -5.38 -3.78
C ARG A 159 -7.90 -5.44 -5.30
N ALA A 160 -7.55 -6.56 -5.92
CA ALA A 160 -7.79 -6.86 -7.33
C ALA A 160 -7.93 -8.37 -7.51
N SER A 161 -8.49 -8.80 -8.65
CA SER A 161 -8.51 -10.23 -9.00
C SER A 161 -7.11 -10.82 -9.09
N GLN A 162 -7.01 -12.15 -8.95
CA GLN A 162 -5.74 -12.85 -9.16
C GLN A 162 -5.14 -12.56 -10.55
N ASP A 163 -5.98 -12.53 -11.59
CA ASP A 163 -5.53 -12.24 -12.96
C ASP A 163 -5.01 -10.82 -13.10
N GLN A 164 -5.69 -9.82 -12.52
CA GLN A 164 -5.18 -8.44 -12.48
C GLN A 164 -3.84 -8.34 -11.74
N ARG A 165 -3.66 -9.07 -10.64
CA ARG A 165 -2.37 -9.10 -9.91
C ARG A 165 -1.26 -9.75 -10.73
N ASN A 166 -1.59 -10.82 -11.47
CA ASN A 166 -0.65 -11.54 -12.30
C ASN A 166 -0.26 -10.76 -13.57
N GLN A 167 -1.25 -10.07 -14.16
CA GLN A 167 -1.13 -9.38 -15.44
C GLN A 167 -1.05 -7.86 -15.31
N LEU A 168 -0.74 -7.33 -14.12
CA LEU A 168 -0.74 -5.90 -13.83
C LEU A 168 -0.01 -5.10 -14.94
N SER A 169 -0.70 -4.08 -15.45
CA SER A 169 -0.16 -3.19 -16.47
C SER A 169 1.10 -2.49 -15.96
N ILE A 170 2.18 -2.54 -16.73
CA ILE A 170 3.43 -1.84 -16.38
C ILE A 170 3.36 -0.34 -16.70
N VAL A 171 2.36 0.13 -17.45
CA VAL A 171 2.19 1.55 -17.83
C VAL A 171 1.10 2.26 -17.05
N HIS A 172 0.21 1.50 -16.39
CA HIS A 172 -0.78 2.03 -15.45
C HIS A 172 -0.97 1.05 -14.28
N PRO A 173 0.04 0.89 -13.39
CA PRO A 173 0.05 -0.11 -12.34
C PRO A 173 -0.72 0.25 -11.06
N TRP A 174 -1.43 1.38 -11.00
CA TRP A 174 -2.08 1.87 -9.78
C TRP A 174 -3.61 1.76 -9.80
N GLN A 175 -4.20 1.83 -8.60
CA GLN A 175 -5.65 1.85 -8.36
C GLN A 175 -6.17 3.27 -8.27
N GLY A 176 -7.32 3.50 -8.92
CA GLY A 176 -7.99 4.80 -8.90
C GLY A 176 -7.13 5.91 -9.52
N GLU A 177 -7.44 7.13 -9.14
CA GLU A 177 -6.72 8.32 -9.60
C GLU A 177 -5.45 8.50 -8.75
N LYS A 178 -4.31 8.63 -9.44
CA LYS A 178 -2.99 8.87 -8.85
C LYS A 178 -2.28 9.92 -9.67
N TRP A 179 -2.74 11.16 -9.56
CA TRP A 179 -2.28 12.26 -10.40
C TRP A 179 -0.74 12.37 -10.44
N PHE A 180 -0.01 12.19 -9.32
CA PHE A 180 1.45 12.24 -9.34
C PHE A 180 2.05 11.13 -10.23
N LEU A 181 1.54 9.90 -10.12
CA LEU A 181 1.99 8.78 -10.94
C LEU A 181 1.57 8.95 -12.41
N GLU A 182 0.36 9.44 -12.67
CA GLU A 182 -0.14 9.75 -14.01
C GLU A 182 0.80 10.71 -14.74
N ARG A 183 1.23 11.78 -14.07
CA ARG A 183 2.18 12.75 -14.62
C ARG A 183 3.60 12.20 -14.72
N LEU A 184 4.08 11.52 -13.68
CA LEU A 184 5.41 10.91 -13.65
C LEU A 184 5.61 9.91 -14.80
N PHE A 185 4.59 9.12 -15.12
CA PHE A 185 4.64 8.15 -16.21
C PHE A 185 4.60 8.78 -17.61
N GLN A 186 4.41 10.10 -17.71
CA GLN A 186 4.64 10.86 -18.95
C GLN A 186 6.08 11.41 -19.05
N VAL A 187 6.88 11.34 -17.99
CA VAL A 187 8.26 11.82 -17.99
C VAL A 187 9.16 10.79 -18.68
N GLU A 188 9.71 11.17 -19.84
CA GLU A 188 10.49 10.28 -20.71
C GLU A 188 11.72 9.69 -20.01
N GLU A 189 12.47 10.50 -19.26
CA GLU A 189 13.64 10.06 -18.49
C GLU A 189 13.25 8.97 -17.49
N PHE A 190 12.21 9.20 -16.69
CA PHE A 190 11.71 8.23 -15.71
C PHE A 190 11.26 6.94 -16.40
N MET A 191 10.42 7.03 -17.44
CA MET A 191 9.90 5.85 -18.12
C MET A 191 10.97 5.02 -18.80
N THR A 192 12.02 5.65 -19.31
CA THR A 192 13.18 4.98 -19.88
C THR A 192 13.90 4.16 -18.81
N LEU A 193 14.27 4.78 -17.69
CA LEU A 193 14.93 4.12 -16.56
C LEU A 193 14.08 3.00 -15.96
N TYR A 194 12.78 3.25 -15.78
CA TYR A 194 11.84 2.30 -15.20
C TYR A 194 11.68 1.04 -16.07
N ARG A 195 11.53 1.18 -17.39
CA ARG A 195 11.45 0.03 -18.31
C ARG A 195 12.76 -0.75 -18.39
N GLN A 196 13.90 -0.05 -18.36
CA GLN A 196 15.22 -0.69 -18.31
C GLN A 196 15.36 -1.54 -17.04
N ASN A 197 15.02 -0.98 -15.87
CA ASN A 197 15.02 -1.69 -14.60
C ASN A 197 14.09 -2.91 -14.62
N LEU A 198 12.87 -2.80 -15.14
CA LEU A 198 11.97 -3.96 -15.28
C LEU A 198 12.59 -5.07 -16.14
N ALA A 199 13.16 -4.71 -17.29
CA ALA A 199 13.79 -5.66 -18.20
C ALA A 199 15.02 -6.34 -17.59
N GLU A 200 15.83 -5.57 -16.87
CA GLU A 200 17.02 -6.07 -16.17
C GLU A 200 16.64 -6.98 -15.00
N PHE A 201 15.72 -6.54 -14.14
CA PHE A 201 15.34 -7.28 -12.95
C PHE A 201 14.67 -8.61 -13.29
N CYS A 202 13.88 -8.70 -14.37
CA CYS A 202 13.34 -9.97 -14.86
C CYS A 202 14.43 -10.98 -15.28
N LYS A 203 15.65 -10.53 -15.57
CA LYS A 203 16.80 -11.38 -15.95
C LYS A 203 17.74 -11.67 -14.78
N THR A 204 17.68 -10.90 -13.70
CA THR A 204 18.71 -10.91 -12.64
C THR A 204 18.13 -11.19 -11.25
N LEU A 205 17.22 -10.34 -10.78
CA LEU A 205 16.62 -10.39 -9.45
C LEU A 205 15.41 -11.33 -9.41
N PHE A 206 14.52 -11.20 -10.38
CA PHE A 206 13.21 -11.82 -10.41
C PHE A 206 13.15 -13.07 -11.29
N VAL A 207 14.26 -13.78 -11.43
CA VAL A 207 14.31 -15.04 -12.17
C VAL A 207 13.47 -16.08 -11.42
N PRO A 208 12.47 -16.73 -12.05
CA PRO A 208 11.53 -17.63 -11.35
C PRO A 208 12.21 -18.73 -10.53
N ASP A 209 13.26 -19.36 -11.08
CA ASP A 209 14.00 -20.42 -10.38
C ASP A 209 14.76 -19.88 -9.17
N ARG A 210 15.34 -18.68 -9.28
CA ARG A 210 15.98 -17.99 -8.16
C ARG A 210 14.98 -17.69 -7.05
N MET A 211 13.79 -17.21 -7.40
CA MET A 211 12.72 -16.94 -6.42
C MET A 211 12.22 -18.22 -5.76
N ALA A 212 12.08 -19.31 -6.53
CA ALA A 212 11.72 -20.60 -5.98
C ALA A 212 12.76 -21.12 -4.99
N GLN A 213 14.04 -21.00 -5.33
CA GLN A 213 15.15 -21.37 -4.44
C GLN A 213 15.13 -20.54 -3.15
N GLN A 214 14.93 -19.22 -3.22
CA GLN A 214 14.85 -18.38 -2.02
C GLN A 214 13.67 -18.74 -1.13
N VAL A 215 12.51 -19.11 -1.71
CA VAL A 215 11.37 -19.64 -0.94
C VAL A 215 11.78 -20.90 -0.19
N ASP A 216 12.49 -21.83 -0.84
CA ASP A 216 12.93 -23.09 -0.22
C ASP A 216 13.97 -22.87 0.89
N GLU A 217 14.92 -21.95 0.67
CA GLU A 217 15.94 -21.58 1.66
C GLU A 217 15.31 -20.95 2.92
N VAL A 218 14.44 -19.95 2.75
CA VAL A 218 13.72 -19.32 3.87
C VAL A 218 12.83 -20.34 4.56
N ALA A 219 12.12 -21.18 3.80
CA ALA A 219 11.27 -22.21 4.37
C ALA A 219 12.06 -23.21 5.22
N ALA A 220 13.21 -23.66 4.74
CA ALA A 220 14.10 -24.55 5.50
C ALA A 220 14.55 -23.92 6.82
N ALA A 221 14.89 -22.63 6.81
CA ALA A 221 15.34 -21.91 8.00
C ALA A 221 14.24 -21.76 9.07
N ILE A 222 13.00 -21.48 8.66
CA ILE A 222 11.92 -21.19 9.62
C ILE A 222 11.07 -22.41 10.02
N ARG A 223 11.06 -23.46 9.20
CA ARG A 223 10.24 -24.67 9.43
C ARG A 223 10.42 -25.29 10.83
N PRO A 224 11.63 -25.38 11.42
CA PRO A 224 11.77 -25.89 12.79
C PRO A 224 11.02 -25.07 13.83
N ALA A 225 11.08 -23.74 13.73
CA ALA A 225 10.38 -22.84 14.64
C ALA A 225 8.85 -22.94 14.50
N LEU A 226 8.36 -23.08 13.27
CA LEU A 226 6.91 -23.19 12.99
C LEU A 226 6.26 -24.43 13.61
N LYS A 227 7.00 -25.51 13.85
CA LYS A 227 6.48 -26.71 14.55
C LYS A 227 6.07 -26.42 15.99
N SER A 228 6.71 -25.44 16.61
CA SER A 228 6.45 -25.03 17.99
C SER A 228 5.57 -23.77 18.08
N GLU A 229 5.13 -23.23 16.94
CA GLU A 229 4.36 -22.00 16.84
C GLU A 229 2.86 -22.25 17.08
N PRO A 230 2.27 -21.73 18.16
CA PRO A 230 0.85 -21.92 18.42
C PRO A 230 -0.01 -21.28 17.33
N GLY A 231 -0.98 -22.02 16.79
CA GLY A 231 -1.95 -21.49 15.82
C GLY A 231 -1.45 -21.41 14.37
N VAL A 232 -0.21 -21.79 14.08
CA VAL A 232 0.27 -21.97 12.70
C VAL A 232 -0.07 -23.36 12.19
N SER A 233 -0.57 -23.43 10.95
CA SER A 233 -0.78 -24.70 10.26
C SER A 233 0.42 -25.01 9.38
N LEU A 234 1.17 -26.06 9.77
CA LEU A 234 2.30 -26.56 8.99
C LEU A 234 1.85 -27.03 7.60
N ASP A 235 0.67 -27.63 7.47
CA ASP A 235 0.14 -28.07 6.18
C ASP A 235 -0.06 -26.91 5.20
N ARG A 236 -0.60 -25.78 5.67
CA ARG A 236 -0.73 -24.56 4.85
C ARG A 236 0.63 -24.04 4.42
N PHE A 237 1.60 -24.05 5.33
CA PHE A 237 2.96 -23.64 5.05
C PHE A 237 3.60 -24.52 3.97
N GLU A 238 3.51 -25.85 4.09
CA GLU A 238 4.07 -26.76 3.08
C GLU A 238 3.34 -26.66 1.73
N LEU A 239 2.03 -26.38 1.70
CA LEU A 239 1.32 -26.06 0.46
C LEU A 239 1.91 -24.80 -0.21
N ALA A 240 2.14 -23.74 0.57
CA ALA A 240 2.73 -22.50 0.07
C ALA A 240 4.15 -22.71 -0.49
N VAL A 241 4.99 -23.45 0.25
CA VAL A 241 6.36 -23.81 -0.17
C VAL A 241 6.35 -24.66 -1.43
N ALA A 242 5.41 -25.59 -1.55
CA ALA A 242 5.23 -26.41 -2.74
C ALA A 242 4.64 -25.64 -3.94
N GLY A 243 4.30 -24.35 -3.79
CA GLY A 243 3.69 -23.55 -4.85
C GLY A 243 2.25 -23.95 -5.17
N LYS A 244 1.57 -24.64 -4.25
CA LYS A 244 0.18 -25.10 -4.42
C LYS A 244 -0.80 -24.08 -3.84
N PRO A 245 -2.02 -23.96 -4.40
CA PRO A 245 -3.06 -23.10 -3.81
C PRO A 245 -3.22 -23.35 -2.32
N VAL A 246 -3.23 -22.28 -1.53
CA VAL A 246 -3.38 -22.35 -0.07
C VAL A 246 -4.79 -21.90 0.28
N PRO A 247 -5.62 -22.77 0.90
CA PRO A 247 -6.97 -22.41 1.30
C PRO A 247 -7.01 -21.16 2.19
N PRO A 248 -8.10 -20.38 2.25
CA PRO A 248 -8.20 -19.25 3.17
C PRO A 248 -8.07 -19.71 4.63
N ALA A 249 -7.48 -18.87 5.49
CA ALA A 249 -7.34 -19.19 6.91
C ALA A 249 -8.72 -19.26 7.56
N ARG A 250 -9.04 -20.38 8.23
CA ARG A 250 -10.27 -20.53 9.02
C ARG A 250 -10.17 -19.65 10.27
N ARG A 251 -10.48 -18.35 10.13
CA ARG A 251 -10.76 -17.37 11.21
C ARG A 251 -9.56 -17.01 12.11
N GLY A 252 -9.19 -15.72 12.16
CA GLY A 252 -8.60 -15.11 13.37
C GLY A 252 -7.11 -14.71 13.40
N GLY A 253 -6.38 -14.63 12.28
CA GLY A 253 -5.04 -14.00 12.24
C GLY A 253 -5.12 -12.52 11.85
N PHE A 254 -4.27 -11.65 12.42
CA PHE A 254 -4.21 -10.21 12.15
C PHE A 254 -4.21 -9.92 10.62
N GLY A 255 -5.31 -9.36 10.13
CA GLY A 255 -5.45 -8.98 8.72
C GLY A 255 -6.72 -9.51 8.07
N GLY A 256 -7.89 -9.04 8.52
CA GLY A 256 -9.20 -9.27 7.92
C GLY A 256 -9.40 -8.69 6.50
N PHE A 257 -8.31 -8.51 5.75
CA PHE A 257 -8.28 -8.07 4.35
C PHE A 257 -7.78 -9.16 3.39
N GLY A 258 -7.57 -10.40 3.89
CA GLY A 258 -7.46 -11.57 3.02
C GLY A 258 -8.81 -11.83 2.36
N GLY A 259 -8.96 -11.42 1.11
CA GLY A 259 -10.19 -11.65 0.35
C GLY A 259 -10.58 -13.14 0.29
N PRO A 260 -11.86 -13.44 0.00
CA PRO A 260 -12.33 -14.82 -0.07
C PRO A 260 -11.71 -15.53 -1.28
N GLY A 261 -10.72 -16.38 -1.05
CA GLY A 261 -10.11 -17.22 -2.09
C GLY A 261 -8.80 -17.85 -1.64
N ASP A 262 -8.37 -18.88 -2.38
CA ASP A 262 -7.05 -19.47 -2.21
C ASP A 262 -5.99 -18.42 -2.55
N THR A 263 -4.95 -18.30 -1.72
CA THR A 263 -3.82 -17.41 -2.02
C THR A 263 -2.87 -18.10 -2.99
N GLN A 264 -2.54 -17.45 -4.11
CA GLN A 264 -1.52 -17.93 -5.05
C GLN A 264 -0.13 -17.76 -4.42
N PRO A 265 0.70 -18.82 -4.25
CA PRO A 265 2.02 -18.67 -3.64
C PRO A 265 3.04 -17.96 -4.53
N ILE A 266 4.18 -17.59 -3.93
CA ILE A 266 5.28 -16.86 -4.58
C ILE A 266 5.81 -17.58 -5.83
N LYS A 267 6.04 -18.90 -5.77
CA LYS A 267 6.61 -19.69 -6.88
C LYS A 267 5.81 -19.55 -8.18
N PRO A 268 4.51 -19.89 -8.23
CA PRO A 268 3.72 -19.69 -9.45
C PRO A 268 3.54 -18.21 -9.79
N PHE A 269 3.40 -17.31 -8.80
CA PHE A 269 3.28 -15.87 -9.07
C PHE A 269 4.51 -15.33 -9.82
N ALA A 270 5.72 -15.61 -9.34
CA ALA A 270 6.97 -15.13 -9.94
C ALA A 270 7.10 -15.57 -11.41
N LYS A 271 6.76 -16.82 -11.71
CA LYS A 271 6.75 -17.34 -13.08
C LYS A 271 5.77 -16.59 -13.98
N ILE A 272 4.51 -16.44 -13.55
CA ILE A 272 3.48 -15.78 -14.35
C ILE A 272 3.79 -14.30 -14.51
N ARG A 273 4.19 -13.63 -13.43
CA ARG A 273 4.43 -12.19 -13.41
C ARG A 273 5.64 -11.80 -14.25
N THR A 274 6.73 -12.56 -14.18
CA THR A 274 7.91 -12.36 -15.04
C THR A 274 7.53 -12.45 -16.51
N GLN A 275 6.79 -13.50 -16.90
CA GLN A 275 6.34 -13.65 -18.28
C GLN A 275 5.43 -12.50 -18.72
N SER A 276 4.48 -12.08 -17.87
CA SER A 276 3.59 -10.94 -18.14
C SER A 276 4.37 -9.66 -18.42
N ILE A 277 5.39 -9.35 -17.60
CA ILE A 277 6.21 -8.15 -17.79
C ILE A 277 7.02 -8.24 -19.08
N LEU A 278 7.63 -9.38 -19.37
CA LEU A 278 8.39 -9.58 -20.61
C LEU A 278 7.50 -9.45 -21.85
N ASP A 279 6.28 -9.96 -21.82
CA ASP A 279 5.31 -9.83 -22.91
C ASP A 279 4.86 -8.38 -23.08
N GLN A 280 4.65 -7.64 -21.99
CA GLN A 280 4.32 -6.21 -22.06
C GLN A 280 5.49 -5.36 -22.59
N LEU A 281 6.72 -5.65 -22.16
CA LEU A 281 7.92 -4.99 -22.68
C LEU A 281 8.14 -5.29 -24.17
N ALA A 282 7.77 -6.49 -24.63
CA ALA A 282 7.83 -6.89 -26.03
C ALA A 282 6.62 -6.42 -26.86
N GLY A 283 5.66 -5.70 -26.28
CA GLY A 283 4.45 -5.22 -26.97
C GLY A 283 3.43 -6.31 -27.31
N LYS A 284 3.56 -7.51 -26.75
CA LYS A 284 2.65 -8.65 -26.96
C LYS A 284 1.39 -8.57 -26.10
N SER A 285 1.41 -7.76 -25.04
CA SER A 285 0.28 -7.54 -24.13
C SER A 285 0.31 -6.10 -23.61
N GLN A 286 -0.87 -5.57 -23.25
CA GLN A 286 -1.00 -4.27 -22.57
C GLN A 286 -1.06 -4.41 -21.03
N GLY A 287 -1.11 -5.66 -20.54
CA GLY A 287 -1.46 -5.97 -19.17
C GLY A 287 -2.91 -5.61 -18.83
N LEU A 288 -3.26 -5.77 -17.56
CA LEU A 288 -4.57 -5.43 -17.01
C LEU A 288 -4.42 -4.21 -16.10
N GLN A 289 -5.27 -3.22 -16.33
CA GLN A 289 -5.41 -2.07 -15.45
C GLN A 289 -6.29 -2.40 -14.25
N LEU A 290 -6.11 -1.64 -13.19
CA LEU A 290 -6.93 -1.73 -11.99
C LEU A 290 -8.08 -0.75 -12.14
N GLY A 291 -9.31 -1.22 -11.91
CA GLY A 291 -10.49 -0.34 -11.91
C GLY A 291 -10.42 0.66 -10.75
N SER A 292 -11.21 1.73 -10.85
CA SER A 292 -11.34 2.80 -9.83
C SER A 292 -12.08 2.39 -8.56
N GLY A 293 -12.57 1.15 -8.46
CA GLY A 293 -13.24 0.60 -7.27
C GLY A 293 -12.37 -0.37 -6.48
N PHE A 294 -12.71 -0.62 -5.21
CA PHE A 294 -12.21 -1.79 -4.47
C PHE A 294 -12.47 -3.04 -5.33
N GLY A 295 -11.40 -3.61 -5.89
CA GLY A 295 -11.49 -4.64 -6.91
C GLY A 295 -12.07 -5.93 -6.36
N PHE A 296 -13.37 -6.14 -6.58
CA PHE A 296 -13.92 -7.49 -6.65
C PHE A 296 -13.62 -8.09 -8.03
N PRO A 297 -13.40 -9.41 -8.12
CA PRO A 297 -12.98 -10.04 -9.36
C PRO A 297 -13.97 -9.81 -10.52
N PRO A 298 -13.49 -9.61 -11.76
CA PRO A 298 -14.36 -9.62 -12.92
C PRO A 298 -14.93 -11.05 -13.08
N GLY A 299 -16.26 -11.17 -13.01
CA GLY A 299 -16.96 -12.46 -13.07
C GLY A 299 -17.95 -12.72 -11.92
N MET A 300 -17.95 -11.91 -10.86
CA MET A 300 -19.13 -11.84 -9.98
C MET A 300 -20.21 -10.98 -10.66
N GLY A 301 -21.07 -11.61 -11.44
CA GLY A 301 -22.35 -11.01 -11.81
C GLY A 301 -23.13 -10.60 -10.55
N ASP A 302 -23.79 -9.43 -10.62
CA ASP A 302 -24.84 -8.91 -9.73
C ASP A 302 -24.73 -9.00 -8.18
N ASN A 303 -23.63 -9.48 -7.62
CA ASN A 303 -23.41 -9.55 -6.17
C ASN A 303 -22.54 -8.41 -5.61
N ARG A 304 -22.53 -7.25 -6.29
CA ARG A 304 -22.08 -5.97 -5.71
C ARG A 304 -22.75 -5.69 -4.36
N SER A 305 -23.96 -6.22 -4.15
CA SER A 305 -24.79 -6.02 -2.96
C SER A 305 -24.39 -6.84 -1.73
N GLU A 306 -23.65 -7.93 -1.85
CA GLU A 306 -23.46 -8.87 -0.74
C GLU A 306 -22.19 -8.59 0.10
N LEU A 307 -21.14 -7.99 -0.49
CA LEU A 307 -19.96 -7.58 0.27
C LEU A 307 -20.00 -6.13 0.78
N ALA A 308 -20.71 -5.23 0.09
CA ALA A 308 -21.17 -3.98 0.70
C ALA A 308 -22.01 -4.25 1.96
N ALA A 309 -22.63 -5.43 2.03
CA ALA A 309 -23.45 -5.87 3.14
C ALA A 309 -22.71 -6.40 4.38
N THR A 310 -21.37 -6.47 4.42
CA THR A 310 -20.67 -7.02 5.60
C THR A 310 -19.68 -6.07 6.29
N ALA A 311 -19.12 -5.08 5.60
CA ALA A 311 -18.25 -4.07 6.23
C ALA A 311 -18.83 -2.63 6.22
N GLY A 312 -19.71 -2.31 5.26
CA GLY A 312 -20.33 -0.99 5.12
C GLY A 312 -21.82 -0.93 5.50
N LEU A 313 -22.45 -2.07 5.82
CA LEU A 313 -23.90 -2.19 5.96
C LEU A 313 -24.54 -1.21 6.95
N PRO A 314 -23.97 -0.93 8.14
CA PRO A 314 -24.61 0.01 9.06
C PRO A 314 -24.58 1.46 8.53
N PHE A 315 -23.47 1.86 7.91
CA PHE A 315 -23.30 3.20 7.36
C PHE A 315 -24.07 3.39 6.06
N TYR A 316 -24.04 2.37 5.19
CA TYR A 316 -24.81 2.36 3.96
C TYR A 316 -26.31 2.44 4.26
N ARG A 317 -26.83 1.68 5.25
CA ARG A 317 -28.24 1.79 5.70
C ARG A 317 -28.58 3.18 6.24
N LEU A 318 -27.65 3.82 6.95
CA LEU A 318 -27.85 5.19 7.48
C LEU A 318 -28.06 6.22 6.37
N VAL A 319 -27.39 6.07 5.23
CA VAL A 319 -27.48 6.99 4.09
C VAL A 319 -28.58 6.56 3.09
N ALA A 320 -28.74 5.25 2.87
CA ALA A 320 -29.64 4.66 1.88
C ALA A 320 -31.09 4.47 2.37
N GLY A 321 -31.33 4.50 3.69
CA GLY A 321 -32.63 4.15 4.27
C GLY A 321 -33.01 2.68 3.97
N GLU A 322 -34.24 2.46 3.50
CA GLU A 322 -34.76 1.12 3.14
C GLU A 322 -34.27 0.61 1.77
N LYS A 323 -33.65 1.47 0.95
CA LYS A 323 -33.08 1.02 -0.33
C LYS A 323 -31.85 0.17 -0.08
N THR A 324 -31.85 -1.04 -0.61
CA THR A 324 -30.75 -2.00 -0.46
C THR A 324 -29.85 -2.12 -1.68
N LYS A 325 -30.14 -1.41 -2.80
CA LYS A 325 -29.32 -1.41 -4.03
C LYS A 325 -29.37 -0.06 -4.78
N ASP A 326 -28.27 0.27 -5.46
CA ASP A 326 -28.05 1.36 -6.44
C ASP A 326 -28.47 2.79 -6.02
N LEU A 327 -27.62 3.45 -5.23
CA LEU A 327 -27.71 4.90 -4.99
C LEU A 327 -26.92 5.69 -6.04
N SER A 328 -27.54 6.70 -6.63
CA SER A 328 -26.86 7.75 -7.38
C SER A 328 -26.05 8.68 -6.46
N ALA A 329 -25.11 9.46 -7.03
CA ALA A 329 -24.33 10.46 -6.29
C ALA A 329 -25.22 11.51 -5.61
N ASP A 330 -26.33 11.89 -6.25
CA ASP A 330 -27.30 12.83 -5.71
C ASP A 330 -28.06 12.24 -4.52
N GLU A 331 -28.49 10.99 -4.62
CA GLU A 331 -29.17 10.30 -3.51
C GLU A 331 -28.24 10.10 -2.31
N MET A 332 -26.97 9.79 -2.56
CA MET A 332 -25.94 9.70 -1.52
C MET A 332 -25.74 11.06 -0.83
N SER A 333 -25.62 12.14 -1.59
CA SER A 333 -25.48 13.50 -1.05
C SER A 333 -26.70 13.94 -0.24
N GLN A 334 -27.91 13.62 -0.70
CA GLN A 334 -29.14 13.89 0.04
C GLN A 334 -29.25 13.08 1.33
N GLY A 335 -28.80 11.82 1.33
CA GLY A 335 -28.73 10.98 2.53
C GLY A 335 -27.79 11.59 3.58
N PHE A 336 -26.62 12.09 3.17
CA PHE A 336 -25.71 12.82 4.05
C PHE A 336 -26.31 14.13 4.58
N ALA A 337 -27.00 14.89 3.74
CA ALA A 337 -27.67 16.12 4.17
C ALA A 337 -28.74 15.83 5.25
N LYS A 338 -29.51 14.75 5.11
CA LYS A 338 -30.50 14.33 6.10
C LYS A 338 -29.86 13.91 7.43
N LEU A 339 -28.79 13.13 7.39
CA LEU A 339 -28.05 12.74 8.59
C LEU A 339 -27.47 13.96 9.30
N PHE A 340 -26.85 14.88 8.55
CA PHE A 340 -26.31 16.11 9.10
C PHE A 340 -27.39 16.96 9.78
N GLN A 341 -28.55 17.13 9.14
CA GLN A 341 -29.70 17.84 9.74
C GLN A 341 -30.23 17.15 11.00
N ALA A 342 -30.25 15.82 11.03
CA ALA A 342 -30.67 15.06 12.20
C ALA A 342 -29.68 15.17 13.36
N TRP A 343 -28.38 15.26 13.06
CA TRP A 343 -27.32 15.37 14.06
C TRP A 343 -27.16 16.81 14.57
N ASP A 344 -27.43 17.82 13.74
CA ASP A 344 -27.43 19.23 14.10
C ASP A 344 -28.74 19.63 14.79
N ALA A 345 -28.97 19.07 15.98
CA ALA A 345 -30.17 19.30 16.78
C ALA A 345 -30.42 20.79 17.08
N GLU A 346 -29.36 21.59 17.12
CA GLU A 346 -29.41 23.04 17.38
C GLU A 346 -29.59 23.88 16.11
N LYS A 347 -29.60 23.26 14.92
CA LYS A 347 -29.78 23.89 13.60
C LYS A 347 -28.78 25.03 13.34
N ARG A 348 -27.54 24.86 13.76
CA ARG A 348 -26.48 25.87 13.63
C ARG A 348 -25.68 25.76 12.33
N GLY A 349 -25.96 24.78 11.49
CA GLY A 349 -25.24 24.49 10.26
C GLY A 349 -23.82 23.95 10.49
N LYS A 350 -23.49 23.51 11.70
CA LYS A 350 -22.17 22.97 12.06
C LYS A 350 -22.25 22.02 13.26
N LEU A 351 -21.39 21.01 13.27
CA LEU A 351 -21.24 20.06 14.37
C LEU A 351 -19.85 20.16 14.97
N SER A 352 -19.75 20.22 16.29
CA SER A 352 -18.48 19.97 16.97
C SER A 352 -18.08 18.50 16.83
N TYR A 353 -16.79 18.20 16.99
CA TYR A 353 -16.29 16.82 16.97
C TYR A 353 -17.02 15.91 17.97
N GLN A 354 -17.31 16.41 19.17
CA GLN A 354 -18.02 15.63 20.20
C GLN A 354 -19.47 15.35 19.80
N GLN A 355 -20.17 16.32 19.21
CA GLN A 355 -21.52 16.13 18.69
C GLN A 355 -21.54 15.12 17.54
N LEU A 356 -20.61 15.25 16.59
CA LEU A 356 -20.47 14.32 15.46
C LEU A 356 -20.19 12.88 15.93
N ARG A 357 -19.21 12.70 16.81
CA ARG A 357 -18.85 11.38 17.35
C ARG A 357 -20.03 10.74 18.09
N THR A 358 -20.68 11.49 18.99
CA THR A 358 -21.83 10.98 19.76
C THR A 358 -22.98 10.59 18.84
N ALA A 359 -23.23 11.40 17.81
CA ALA A 359 -24.28 11.15 16.84
C ALA A 359 -24.01 9.90 15.99
N ILE A 360 -22.77 9.73 15.51
CA ILE A 360 -22.32 8.52 14.81
C ILE A 360 -22.49 7.28 15.70
N GLU A 361 -22.00 7.31 16.95
CA GLU A 361 -22.11 6.18 17.88
C GLU A 361 -23.58 5.77 18.10
N LYS A 362 -24.49 6.73 18.27
CA LYS A 362 -25.94 6.47 18.40
C LYS A 362 -26.56 5.92 17.12
N SER A 363 -26.26 6.52 15.99
CA SER A 363 -26.78 6.11 14.67
C SER A 363 -26.36 4.68 14.31
N PHE A 364 -25.13 4.29 14.61
CA PHE A 364 -24.64 2.93 14.39
C PHE A 364 -25.19 1.92 15.40
N ALA A 365 -25.45 2.32 16.64
CA ALA A 365 -26.11 1.47 17.63
C ALA A 365 -27.56 1.17 17.23
N ALA A 366 -28.27 2.16 16.65
CA ALA A 366 -29.64 1.99 16.15
C ALA A 366 -29.69 1.08 14.90
N ALA A 367 -28.72 1.19 13.99
CA ALA A 367 -28.66 0.40 12.75
C ALA A 367 -28.26 -1.09 12.93
N LYS A 368 -27.93 -1.51 14.17
CA LYS A 368 -27.64 -2.91 14.54
C LYS A 368 -28.89 -3.73 14.93
N LYS A 369 -30.03 -3.08 15.18
CA LYS A 369 -31.34 -3.72 15.31
C LYS A 369 -32.00 -3.78 13.94
#